data_AF-A0A9W8M3I5-F1
#
_entry.id   AF-A0A9W8M3I5-F1
#
_cell.length_a   1.000
_cell.length_b   1.000
_cell.length_c   1.000
_cell.angle_alpha   90.00
_cell.angle_beta   90.00
_cell.angle_gamma   90.00
#
_symmetry.space_group_name_H-M   'P 1'
#
loop_
_entity.id
_entity.type
_entity.pdbx_description
1 polymer ?
#
loop_
_entity_poly.entity_id
_entity_poly.type
_entity_poly.pdbx_seq_one_letter_code
_entity_poly.pdbx_strand_id
1 'polypeptide(L)'
;MSATSPNTITAHQRYQASAAVPVANTGTATADSIDTASRKAFGSTALYLQSELEATGSDLQLLEKLNDASITKYEGLSRQAQDMLVHAYKVKQTYNEMETQVAEVDSLVESINSLEQVAMELDRYSLQLEAKFQKLLNVKIKPEALETIFKRVWSKPNTAIKGDALELSAKLLLLFAKEGIERAKAKRLESGMGGPVDESDLEKILAQLMLDF
;
A
#
# COMPACT_ATOMS: atom_id res chain seq x y z
N MET A 1 1.90 -50.25 31.12
CA MET A 1 1.53 -50.71 29.77
C MET A 1 2.79 -50.59 28.92
N SER A 2 3.79 -51.46 29.05
CA SER A 2 3.86 -52.92 28.81
C SER A 2 3.68 -53.30 27.34
N ALA A 3 4.81 -53.51 26.67
CA ALA A 3 5.09 -54.42 25.54
C ALA A 3 6.49 -54.03 25.01
N THR A 4 7.58 -54.37 25.68
CA THR A 4 8.28 -55.67 25.63
C THR A 4 8.58 -56.10 24.18
N SER A 5 9.71 -55.62 23.65
CA SER A 5 10.35 -56.17 22.45
C SER A 5 10.75 -57.63 22.69
N PRO A 6 10.40 -58.58 21.80
CA PRO A 6 10.94 -59.92 21.87
C PRO A 6 12.28 -60.01 21.13
N ASN A 7 13.31 -60.36 21.89
CA ASN A 7 14.33 -61.34 21.52
C ASN A 7 15.15 -61.13 20.24
N THR A 8 16.26 -60.39 20.39
CA THR A 8 17.52 -60.67 19.69
C THR A 8 18.11 -62.00 20.20
N ILE A 9 17.63 -63.12 19.66
CA ILE A 9 18.25 -64.44 19.86
C ILE A 9 19.35 -64.62 18.81
N THR A 10 20.56 -64.27 19.23
CA THR A 10 21.77 -65.11 19.15
C THR A 10 21.95 -65.95 17.88
N ALA A 11 22.61 -65.36 16.86
CA ALA A 11 23.21 -66.12 15.75
C ALA A 11 24.25 -67.18 16.21
N HIS A 12 24.74 -67.08 17.45
CA HIS A 12 25.62 -68.07 18.07
C HIS A 12 24.93 -69.35 18.58
N GLN A 13 23.59 -69.45 18.56
CA GLN A 13 22.88 -70.65 19.05
C GLN A 13 22.53 -71.67 17.95
N ARG A 14 22.63 -71.32 16.67
CA ARG A 14 22.45 -72.28 15.56
C ARG A 14 23.67 -73.18 15.32
N TYR A 15 24.85 -72.80 15.80
CA TYR A 15 26.08 -73.59 15.64
C TYR A 15 26.23 -74.73 16.67
N GLN A 16 25.42 -74.79 17.73
CA GLN A 16 25.57 -75.79 18.80
C GLN A 16 24.55 -76.95 18.75
N ALA A 17 23.60 -76.96 17.81
CA ALA A 17 22.57 -78.00 17.74
C ALA A 17 22.92 -79.21 16.84
N SER A 18 24.13 -79.29 16.27
CA SER A 18 24.54 -80.39 15.38
C SER A 18 25.63 -81.30 15.96
N ALA A 19 26.04 -81.13 17.22
CA ALA A 19 27.13 -81.91 17.83
C ALA A 19 26.62 -83.11 18.65
N ALA A 20 25.73 -83.92 18.07
CA ALA A 20 25.39 -85.23 18.60
C ALA A 20 25.05 -86.19 17.44
N VAL A 21 26.10 -86.66 16.76
CA VAL A 21 26.00 -87.81 15.85
C VAL A 21 26.69 -88.99 16.55
N PRO A 22 26.00 -90.12 16.77
CA PRO A 22 26.65 -91.31 17.29
C PRO A 22 27.64 -91.82 16.23
N VAL A 23 28.88 -92.06 16.64
CA VAL A 23 29.90 -92.72 15.82
C VAL A 23 29.42 -94.13 15.49
N ALA A 24 28.83 -94.27 14.31
CA ALA A 24 28.51 -95.55 13.69
C ALA A 24 29.52 -95.83 12.58
N ASN A 25 30.45 -96.73 12.90
CA ASN A 25 31.02 -97.75 12.02
C ASN A 25 31.48 -97.30 10.62
N THR A 26 32.79 -97.03 10.49
CA THR A 26 33.49 -97.02 9.20
C THR A 26 33.69 -98.46 8.71
N GLY A 27 33.04 -98.84 7.61
CA GLY A 27 33.39 -100.08 6.91
C GLY A 27 32.35 -100.58 5.91
N THR A 28 32.62 -100.33 4.62
CA THR A 28 31.96 -100.83 3.40
C THR A 28 30.78 -100.01 2.85
N ALA A 29 31.09 -98.81 2.35
CA ALA A 29 30.25 -98.19 1.33
C ALA A 29 30.41 -98.98 0.02
N THR A 30 29.37 -99.68 -0.41
CA THR A 30 29.28 -100.26 -1.75
C THR A 30 29.21 -99.13 -2.79
N ALA A 31 29.68 -99.37 -4.02
CA ALA A 31 29.70 -98.37 -5.09
C ALA A 31 28.32 -97.70 -5.32
N ASP A 32 27.22 -98.43 -5.09
CA ASP A 32 25.85 -97.94 -5.20
C ASP A 32 25.51 -96.86 -4.14
N SER A 33 26.08 -96.93 -2.94
CA SER A 33 25.90 -95.92 -1.89
C SER A 33 26.60 -94.60 -2.23
N ILE A 34 27.75 -94.67 -2.90
CA ILE A 34 28.49 -93.50 -3.35
C ILE A 34 27.77 -92.85 -4.54
N ASP A 35 27.32 -93.64 -5.53
CA ASP A 35 26.57 -93.11 -6.68
C ASP A 35 25.27 -92.42 -6.25
N THR A 36 24.53 -93.01 -5.31
CA THR A 36 23.30 -92.41 -4.77
C THR A 36 23.57 -91.15 -3.94
N ALA A 37 24.63 -91.12 -3.14
CA ALA A 37 25.05 -89.93 -2.40
C ALA A 37 25.50 -88.80 -3.35
N SER A 38 26.28 -89.11 -4.38
CA SER A 38 26.71 -88.16 -5.41
C SER A 38 25.52 -87.60 -6.19
N ARG A 39 24.57 -88.45 -6.62
CA ARG A 39 23.33 -88.01 -7.29
C ARG A 39 22.49 -87.10 -6.41
N LYS A 40 22.37 -87.41 -5.12
CA LYS A 40 21.65 -86.57 -4.14
C LYS A 40 22.37 -85.24 -3.91
N ALA A 41 23.69 -85.25 -3.80
CA ALA A 41 24.50 -84.04 -3.66
C ALA A 41 24.37 -83.14 -4.91
N PHE A 42 24.52 -83.70 -6.12
CA PHE A 42 24.33 -82.96 -7.37
C PHE A 42 22.90 -82.42 -7.52
N GLY A 43 21.88 -83.21 -7.18
CA GLY A 43 20.49 -82.77 -7.18
C GLY A 43 20.23 -81.65 -6.19
N SER A 44 20.78 -81.75 -4.97
CA SER A 44 20.67 -80.69 -3.96
C SER A 44 21.40 -79.42 -4.37
N THR A 45 22.58 -79.52 -4.98
CA THR A 45 23.32 -78.36 -5.49
C THR A 45 22.59 -77.72 -6.67
N ALA A 46 22.00 -78.51 -7.57
CA ALA A 46 21.20 -78.00 -8.68
C ALA A 46 19.96 -77.24 -8.18
N LEU A 47 19.23 -77.82 -7.22
CA LEU A 47 18.07 -77.15 -6.60
C LEU A 47 18.49 -75.88 -5.84
N TYR A 48 19.61 -75.92 -5.13
CA TYR A 48 20.15 -74.75 -4.43
C TYR A 48 20.50 -73.63 -5.42
N LEU A 49 21.24 -73.93 -6.48
CA LEU A 49 21.58 -72.98 -7.53
C LEU A 49 20.32 -72.39 -8.19
N GLN A 50 19.31 -73.22 -8.45
CA GLN A 50 18.04 -72.75 -8.99
C GLN A 50 17.35 -71.78 -8.02
N SER A 51 17.28 -72.11 -6.72
CA SER A 51 16.67 -71.25 -5.72
C SER A 51 17.42 -69.92 -5.53
N GLU A 52 18.75 -69.93 -5.60
CA GLU A 52 19.58 -68.72 -5.53
C GLU A 52 19.42 -67.85 -6.78
N LEU A 53 19.30 -68.46 -7.97
CA LEU A 53 19.02 -67.74 -9.22
C LEU A 53 17.61 -67.10 -9.21
N GLU A 54 16.61 -67.82 -8.71
CA GLU A 54 15.24 -67.31 -8.55
C GLU A 54 15.19 -66.17 -7.51
N ALA A 55 15.88 -66.31 -6.38
CA ALA A 55 16.00 -65.26 -5.37
C ALA A 55 16.70 -64.01 -5.94
N THR A 56 17.83 -64.20 -6.65
CA THR A 56 18.55 -63.11 -7.31
C THR A 56 17.68 -62.42 -8.36
N GLY A 57 16.91 -63.19 -9.14
CA GLY A 57 15.97 -62.63 -10.11
C GLY A 57 14.88 -61.78 -9.47
N SER A 58 14.32 -62.22 -8.35
CA SER A 58 13.36 -61.44 -7.56
C SER A 58 13.98 -60.14 -7.02
N ASP A 59 15.20 -60.19 -6.50
CA ASP A 59 15.91 -59.02 -5.99
C ASP A 59 16.20 -57.99 -7.10
N LEU A 60 16.56 -58.45 -8.30
CA LEU A 60 16.74 -57.58 -9.46
C LEU A 60 15.44 -56.89 -9.88
N GLN A 61 14.31 -57.60 -9.90
CA GLN A 61 13.00 -57.00 -10.19
C GLN A 61 12.59 -55.97 -9.13
N LEU A 62 12.95 -56.19 -7.87
CA LEU A 62 12.70 -55.20 -6.82
C LEU A 62 13.56 -53.95 -7.02
N LEU A 63 14.85 -54.12 -7.36
CA LEU A 63 15.76 -53.02 -7.65
C LEU A 63 15.27 -52.18 -8.83
N GLU A 64 14.76 -52.82 -9.88
CA GLU A 64 14.15 -52.14 -11.03
C GLU A 64 12.96 -51.28 -10.59
N LYS A 65 12.00 -51.87 -9.85
CA LYS A 65 10.83 -51.13 -9.32
C LYS A 65 11.23 -49.98 -8.39
N LEU A 66 12.26 -50.17 -7.57
CA LEU A 66 12.77 -49.13 -6.68
C LEU A 66 13.42 -48.00 -7.47
N ASN A 67 14.12 -48.32 -8.56
CA ASN A 67 14.71 -47.34 -9.46
C ASN A 67 13.60 -46.51 -10.13
N ASP A 68 12.59 -47.17 -10.69
CA ASP A 68 11.45 -46.48 -11.32
C ASP A 68 10.70 -45.55 -10.34
N ALA A 69 10.48 -46.04 -9.11
CA ALA A 69 9.88 -45.23 -8.05
C ALA A 69 10.76 -44.03 -7.65
N SER A 70 12.08 -44.24 -7.61
CA SER A 70 13.06 -43.19 -7.35
C SER A 70 13.04 -42.12 -8.44
N ILE A 71 13.07 -42.52 -9.71
CA ILE A 71 12.99 -41.62 -10.87
C ILE A 71 11.73 -40.77 -10.77
N THR A 72 10.57 -41.41 -10.60
CA THR A 72 9.27 -40.73 -10.47
C THR A 72 9.29 -39.71 -9.32
N LYS A 73 9.88 -40.07 -8.18
CA LYS A 73 10.01 -39.17 -7.03
C LYS A 73 10.90 -37.97 -7.34
N TYR A 74 12.04 -38.19 -7.99
CA TYR A 74 12.95 -37.10 -8.35
C TYR A 74 12.35 -36.17 -9.40
N GLU A 75 11.60 -36.70 -10.37
CA GLU A 75 10.85 -35.90 -11.34
C GLU A 75 9.78 -35.04 -10.66
N GLY A 76 9.01 -35.62 -9.73
CA GLY A 76 8.03 -34.89 -8.93
C GLY A 76 8.65 -33.76 -8.10
N LEU A 77 9.78 -34.05 -7.43
CA LEU A 77 10.54 -33.06 -6.66
C LEU A 77 11.11 -31.96 -7.56
N SER A 78 11.62 -32.31 -8.75
CA SER A 78 12.13 -31.33 -9.71
C SER A 78 11.02 -30.38 -10.18
N ARG A 79 9.84 -30.92 -10.49
CA ARG A 79 8.68 -30.12 -10.85
C ARG A 79 8.23 -29.20 -9.71
N GLN A 80 8.14 -29.73 -8.49
CA GLN A 80 7.79 -28.93 -7.31
C GLN A 80 8.81 -27.82 -7.05
N ALA A 81 10.11 -28.10 -7.21
CA ALA A 81 11.16 -27.09 -7.08
C ALA A 81 11.03 -25.99 -8.13
N GLN A 82 10.70 -26.36 -9.38
CA GLN A 82 10.43 -25.40 -10.45
C GLN A 82 9.20 -24.53 -10.13
N ASP A 83 8.12 -25.13 -9.64
CA ASP A 83 6.92 -24.39 -9.23
C ASP A 83 7.22 -23.43 -8.06
N MET A 84 8.04 -23.86 -7.09
CA MET A 84 8.51 -22.99 -6.00
C MET A 84 9.36 -21.82 -6.52
N LEU A 85 10.23 -22.04 -7.50
CA LEU A 85 11.01 -20.96 -8.12
C LEU A 85 10.09 -19.95 -8.79
N VAL A 86 9.12 -20.41 -9.59
CA VAL A 86 8.12 -19.52 -10.23
C VAL A 86 7.36 -18.72 -9.19
N HIS A 87 6.91 -19.36 -8.10
CA HIS A 87 6.24 -18.66 -7.01
C HIS A 87 7.15 -17.63 -6.34
N ALA A 88 8.42 -17.95 -6.09
CA ALA A 88 9.39 -17.02 -5.52
C ALA A 88 9.61 -15.80 -6.43
N TYR A 89 9.70 -16.00 -7.75
CA TYR A 89 9.78 -14.91 -8.71
C TYR A 89 8.53 -14.03 -8.70
N LYS A 90 7.34 -14.64 -8.66
CA LYS A 90 6.08 -13.89 -8.57
C LYS A 90 6.01 -13.04 -7.31
N VAL A 91 6.42 -13.60 -6.15
CA VAL A 91 6.48 -12.86 -4.89
C VAL A 91 7.44 -11.68 -5.01
N LYS A 92 8.65 -11.90 -5.53
CA LYS A 92 9.62 -10.82 -5.76
C LYS A 92 9.05 -9.73 -6.66
N GLN A 93 8.35 -10.09 -7.73
CA GLN A 93 7.70 -9.13 -8.61
C GLN A 93 6.65 -8.29 -7.86
N THR A 94 5.78 -8.92 -7.08
CA THR A 94 4.77 -8.19 -6.28
C THR A 94 5.40 -7.25 -5.26
N TYR A 95 6.55 -7.62 -4.68
CA TYR A 95 7.29 -6.72 -3.78
C TYR A 95 7.84 -5.49 -4.51
N ASN A 96 8.40 -5.67 -5.72
CA ASN A 96 8.89 -4.55 -6.53
C ASN A 96 7.74 -3.62 -6.98
N GLU A 97 6.58 -4.19 -7.31
CA GLU A 97 5.38 -3.42 -7.63
C GLU A 97 4.90 -2.60 -6.43
N MET A 98 4.87 -3.20 -5.23
CA MET A 98 4.56 -2.48 -3.99
C MET A 98 5.58 -1.38 -3.67
N GLU A 99 6.87 -1.63 -3.87
CA GLU A 99 7.91 -0.61 -3.69
C GLU A 99 7.69 0.60 -4.60
N THR A 100 7.29 0.35 -5.85
CA THR A 100 6.92 1.42 -6.79
C THR A 100 5.70 2.19 -6.31
N GLN A 101 4.66 1.50 -5.83
CA GLN A 101 3.46 2.14 -5.27
C GLN A 101 3.78 3.03 -4.06
N VAL A 102 4.71 2.62 -3.19
CA VAL A 102 5.14 3.46 -2.05
C VAL A 102 5.84 4.72 -2.56
N ALA A 103 6.70 4.62 -3.58
CA ALA A 103 7.34 5.79 -4.18
C ALA A 103 6.33 6.75 -4.82
N GLU A 104 5.26 6.23 -5.43
CA GLU A 104 4.15 7.06 -5.93
C GLU A 104 3.44 7.81 -4.81
N VAL A 105 3.22 7.17 -3.65
CA VAL A 105 2.65 7.82 -2.47
C VAL A 105 3.56 8.94 -1.96
N ASP A 106 4.88 8.74 -1.93
CA ASP A 106 5.82 9.79 -1.53
C ASP A 106 5.73 11.03 -2.44
N SER A 107 5.60 10.81 -3.76
CA SER A 107 5.37 11.90 -4.73
C SER A 107 4.03 12.61 -4.52
N LEU A 108 2.98 11.88 -4.14
CA LEU A 108 1.69 12.46 -3.80
C LEU A 108 1.77 13.32 -2.54
N VAL A 109 2.51 12.87 -1.52
CA VAL A 109 2.74 13.65 -0.29
C VAL A 109 3.45 14.96 -0.61
N GLU A 110 4.47 14.94 -1.48
CA GLU A 110 5.14 16.16 -1.93
C GLU A 110 4.19 17.12 -2.66
N SER A 111 3.31 16.58 -3.51
CA SER A 111 2.28 17.36 -4.21
C SER A 111 1.28 17.98 -3.24
N ILE A 112 0.87 17.26 -2.19
CA ILE A 112 -0.01 17.78 -1.14
C ILE A 112 0.67 18.89 -0.35
N ASN A 113 1.95 18.74 -0.01
CA ASN A 113 2.71 19.79 0.68
C ASN A 113 2.81 21.07 -0.17
N SER A 114 3.01 20.94 -1.48
CA SER A 114 2.99 22.10 -2.40
C SER A 114 1.62 22.76 -2.42
N LEU A 115 0.53 21.97 -2.45
CA LEU A 115 -0.82 22.50 -2.41
C LEU A 115 -1.13 23.21 -1.08
N GLU A 116 -0.64 22.67 0.04
CA GLU A 116 -0.77 23.31 1.35
C GLU A 116 -0.06 24.67 1.37
N GLN A 117 1.15 24.77 0.79
CA GLN A 117 1.85 26.05 0.67
C GLN A 117 1.06 27.07 -0.16
N VAL A 118 0.49 26.65 -1.30
CA VAL A 118 -0.33 27.53 -2.15
C VAL A 118 -1.59 27.98 -1.40
N ALA A 119 -2.24 27.08 -0.65
CA ALA A 119 -3.39 27.42 0.16
C ALA A 119 -3.03 28.41 1.30
N MET A 120 -1.89 28.20 1.96
CA MET A 120 -1.37 29.14 2.98
C MET A 120 -1.06 30.51 2.39
N GLU A 121 -0.46 30.58 1.20
CA GLU A 121 -0.21 31.84 0.51
C GLU A 121 -1.52 32.56 0.17
N LEU A 122 -2.50 31.82 -0.35
CA LEU A 122 -3.83 32.35 -0.69
C LEU A 122 -4.56 32.89 0.55
N ASP A 123 -4.52 32.17 1.66
CA ASP A 123 -5.11 32.61 2.93
C ASP A 123 -4.45 33.90 3.42
N ARG A 124 -3.11 33.96 3.39
CA ARG A 124 -2.35 35.17 3.73
C ARG A 124 -2.74 36.35 2.84
N TYR A 125 -2.87 36.14 1.54
CA TYR A 125 -3.29 37.20 0.61
C TYR A 125 -4.72 37.67 0.90
N SER A 126 -5.63 36.74 1.21
CA SER A 126 -7.02 37.05 1.57
C SER A 126 -7.10 37.89 2.85
N LEU A 127 -6.33 37.52 3.87
CA LEU A 127 -6.27 38.27 5.14
C LEU A 127 -5.66 39.67 4.97
N GLN A 128 -4.63 39.81 4.13
CA GLN A 128 -4.07 41.12 3.78
C GLN A 128 -5.08 41.99 3.03
N LEU A 129 -5.87 41.39 2.14
CA LEU A 129 -6.90 42.11 1.40
C LEU A 129 -8.01 42.58 2.33
N GLU A 130 -8.46 41.72 3.25
CA GLU A 130 -9.45 42.07 4.27
C GLU A 130 -8.96 43.25 5.13
N ALA A 131 -7.71 43.20 5.62
CA ALA A 131 -7.14 44.30 6.40
C ALA A 131 -7.11 45.63 5.64
N LYS A 132 -6.78 45.60 4.33
CA LYS A 132 -6.84 46.79 3.46
C LYS A 132 -8.27 47.30 3.32
N PHE A 133 -9.24 46.42 3.14
CA PHE A 133 -10.65 46.80 3.02
C PHE A 133 -11.20 47.40 4.31
N GLN A 134 -10.90 46.80 5.46
CA GLN A 134 -11.27 47.33 6.77
C GLN A 134 -10.71 48.74 6.98
N LYS A 135 -9.45 48.97 6.59
CA LYS A 135 -8.83 50.30 6.67
C LYS A 135 -9.53 51.34 5.79
N LEU A 136 -9.95 50.96 4.58
CA LEU A 136 -10.68 51.84 3.66
C LEU A 136 -12.12 52.10 4.11
N LEU A 137 -12.81 51.09 4.65
CA LEU A 137 -14.16 51.23 5.19
C LEU A 137 -14.21 52.09 6.45
N ASN A 138 -13.12 52.10 7.24
CA ASN A 138 -13.06 52.88 8.48
C ASN A 138 -12.62 54.35 8.26
N VAL A 139 -12.65 54.86 7.02
CA VAL A 139 -12.43 56.27 6.70
C VAL A 139 -13.61 57.09 7.25
N LYS A 140 -13.47 57.56 8.50
CA LYS A 140 -14.39 58.50 9.13
C LYS A 140 -14.06 59.91 8.66
N ILE A 141 -15.05 60.63 8.12
CA ILE A 141 -14.91 62.06 7.84
C ILE A 141 -14.74 62.76 9.20
N LYS A 142 -13.61 63.43 9.40
CA LYS A 142 -13.36 64.14 10.66
C LYS A 142 -14.37 65.28 10.82
N PRO A 143 -15.04 65.40 11.98
CA PRO A 143 -16.05 66.42 12.22
C PRO A 143 -15.48 67.85 12.12
N GLU A 144 -14.21 68.04 12.43
CA GLU A 144 -13.50 69.33 12.32
C GLU A 144 -13.44 69.86 10.87
N ALA A 145 -13.26 68.96 9.90
CA ALA A 145 -13.26 69.33 8.49
C ALA A 145 -14.66 69.75 8.02
N LEU A 146 -15.70 69.07 8.52
CA LEU A 146 -17.10 69.39 8.25
C LEU A 146 -17.51 70.72 8.85
N GLU A 147 -17.10 71.02 10.08
CA GLU A 147 -17.39 72.30 10.71
C GLU A 147 -16.80 73.47 9.90
N THR A 148 -15.61 73.30 9.36
CA THR A 148 -14.95 74.28 8.49
C THR A 148 -15.70 74.47 7.17
N ILE A 149 -16.19 73.38 6.56
CA ILE A 149 -16.99 73.43 5.33
C ILE A 149 -18.34 74.10 5.60
N PHE A 150 -19.04 73.72 6.67
CA PHE A 150 -20.34 74.29 7.01
C PHE A 150 -20.26 75.77 7.38
N LYS A 151 -19.21 76.21 8.09
CA LYS A 151 -18.97 77.63 8.37
C LYS A 151 -18.66 78.43 7.09
N ARG A 152 -18.11 77.81 6.05
CA ARG A 152 -17.88 78.45 4.75
C ARG A 152 -19.17 78.55 3.92
N VAL A 153 -20.03 77.53 3.97
CA VAL A 153 -21.28 77.45 3.20
C VAL A 153 -22.39 78.30 3.84
N TRP A 154 -22.48 78.35 5.16
CA TRP A 154 -23.45 79.22 5.85
C TRP A 154 -22.88 80.62 6.10
N SER A 155 -23.40 81.60 5.35
CA SER A 155 -23.00 83.02 5.48
C SER A 155 -23.38 83.70 6.80
N LYS A 156 -24.06 83.02 7.74
CA LYS A 156 -24.47 83.59 9.02
C LYS A 156 -23.44 83.26 10.11
N PRO A 157 -22.85 84.27 10.79
CA PRO A 157 -21.78 84.05 11.76
C PRO A 157 -22.20 83.34 13.06
N ASN A 158 -23.49 83.05 13.28
CA ASN A 158 -24.02 82.56 14.55
C ASN A 158 -24.75 81.21 14.48
N THR A 159 -24.50 80.40 13.44
CA THR A 159 -25.01 79.01 13.38
C THR A 159 -24.10 78.08 14.17
N ALA A 160 -24.39 77.91 15.47
CA ALA A 160 -23.79 76.85 16.28
C ALA A 160 -24.40 75.50 15.87
N ILE A 161 -23.61 74.64 15.24
CA ILE A 161 -24.02 73.28 14.90
C ILE A 161 -23.79 72.42 16.14
N LYS A 162 -24.86 71.78 16.64
CA LYS A 162 -24.74 70.83 17.77
C LYS A 162 -23.85 69.65 17.39
N GLY A 163 -23.07 69.13 18.33
CA GLY A 163 -22.18 67.98 18.11
C GLY A 163 -22.88 66.77 17.47
N ASP A 164 -24.09 66.45 17.92
CA ASP A 164 -24.90 65.36 17.37
C ASP A 164 -25.31 65.60 15.90
N ALA A 165 -25.58 66.85 15.53
CA ALA A 165 -25.92 67.22 14.15
C ALA A 165 -24.67 67.19 13.24
N LEU A 166 -23.49 67.50 13.78
CA LEU A 166 -22.22 67.37 13.07
C LEU A 166 -21.86 65.90 12.84
N GLU A 167 -22.10 65.03 13.82
CA GLU A 167 -21.91 63.58 13.67
C GLU A 167 -22.92 62.98 12.66
N LEU A 168 -24.19 63.40 12.72
CA LEU A 168 -25.21 62.94 11.78
C LEU A 168 -24.91 63.40 10.35
N SER A 169 -24.46 64.64 10.16
CA SER A 169 -24.06 65.15 8.84
C SER A 169 -22.78 64.48 8.33
N ALA A 170 -21.84 64.12 9.20
CA ALA A 170 -20.68 63.29 8.83
C ALA A 170 -21.12 61.91 8.32
N LYS A 171 -22.07 61.27 9.02
CA LYS A 171 -22.66 59.99 8.59
C LYS A 171 -23.43 60.14 7.29
N LEU A 172 -24.19 61.22 7.11
CA LEU A 172 -24.93 61.50 5.88
C LEU A 172 -24.00 61.67 4.67
N LEU A 173 -22.92 62.44 4.80
CA LEU A 173 -21.94 62.62 3.73
C LEU A 173 -21.19 61.33 3.40
N LEU A 174 -20.91 60.51 4.42
CA LEU A 174 -20.29 59.20 4.23
C LEU A 174 -21.27 58.24 3.52
N LEU A 175 -22.56 58.30 3.87
CA LEU A 175 -23.61 57.54 3.21
C LEU A 175 -23.81 57.99 1.76
N PHE A 176 -23.81 59.30 1.50
CA PHE A 176 -23.87 59.88 0.16
C PHE A 176 -22.69 59.42 -0.71
N ALA A 177 -21.46 59.52 -0.20
CA ALA A 177 -20.28 59.08 -0.92
C ALA A 177 -20.29 57.56 -1.18
N LYS A 178 -20.74 56.77 -0.19
CA LYS A 178 -20.86 55.32 -0.33
C LYS A 178 -21.92 54.93 -1.36
N GLU A 179 -23.10 55.54 -1.30
CA GLU A 179 -24.21 55.30 -2.21
C GLU A 179 -23.85 55.69 -3.66
N GLY A 180 -23.17 56.82 -3.84
CA GLY A 180 -22.67 57.25 -5.15
C GLY A 180 -21.68 56.25 -5.76
N ILE A 181 -20.74 55.73 -4.95
CA ILE A 181 -19.75 54.75 -5.41
C ILE A 181 -20.41 53.40 -5.72
N GLU A 182 -21.33 52.91 -4.89
CA GLU A 182 -22.01 51.62 -5.10
C GLU A 182 -22.89 51.65 -6.35
N ARG A 183 -23.65 52.73 -6.58
CA ARG A 183 -24.43 52.90 -7.81
C ARG A 183 -23.54 52.98 -9.05
N ALA A 184 -22.40 53.67 -8.97
CA ALA A 184 -21.43 53.73 -10.06
C ALA A 184 -20.84 52.38 -10.41
N LYS A 185 -20.53 51.55 -9.41
CA LYS A 185 -20.14 50.15 -9.64
C LYS A 185 -21.25 49.34 -10.29
N ALA A 186 -22.49 49.45 -9.81
CA ALA A 186 -23.63 48.68 -10.32
C ALA A 186 -23.89 48.96 -11.81
N LYS A 187 -23.95 50.24 -12.19
CA LYS A 187 -24.18 50.67 -13.59
C LYS A 187 -23.05 50.24 -14.55
N ARG A 188 -21.82 50.16 -14.03
CA ARG A 188 -20.67 49.69 -14.81
C ARG A 188 -20.65 48.17 -14.96
N LEU A 189 -21.11 47.44 -13.94
CA LEU A 189 -21.32 45.99 -14.01
C LEU A 189 -22.36 45.63 -15.08
N GLU A 190 -23.45 46.41 -15.16
CA GLU A 190 -24.47 46.30 -16.20
C GLU A 190 -23.92 46.60 -17.60
N SER A 191 -22.86 47.42 -17.69
CA SER A 191 -22.21 47.81 -18.95
C SER A 191 -21.08 46.86 -19.39
N GLY A 192 -20.79 45.79 -18.63
CA GLY A 192 -19.83 44.74 -18.99
C GLY A 192 -18.34 45.13 -18.87
N MET A 193 -18.00 46.27 -18.27
CA MET A 193 -16.61 46.71 -18.05
C MET A 193 -16.13 46.39 -16.63
N GLY A 194 -15.16 45.48 -16.52
CA GLY A 194 -14.48 45.17 -15.25
C GLY A 194 -13.24 46.06 -15.02
N GLY A 195 -13.25 46.89 -13.98
CA GLY A 195 -12.12 47.77 -13.64
C GLY A 195 -12.46 48.85 -12.58
N PRO A 196 -11.56 49.81 -12.30
CA PRO A 196 -11.82 50.94 -11.41
C PRO A 196 -12.90 51.88 -11.97
N VAL A 197 -13.69 52.54 -11.10
CA VAL A 197 -14.78 53.45 -11.48
C VAL A 197 -14.22 54.69 -12.20
N ASP A 198 -14.72 54.98 -13.41
CA ASP A 198 -14.32 56.16 -14.18
C ASP A 198 -15.28 57.33 -13.95
N GLU A 199 -14.79 58.56 -14.17
CA GLU A 199 -15.53 59.81 -13.95
C GLU A 199 -16.86 59.86 -14.74
N SER A 200 -16.90 59.29 -15.94
CA SER A 200 -18.11 59.22 -16.79
C SER A 200 -19.25 58.43 -16.14
N ASP A 201 -18.93 57.41 -15.34
CA ASP A 201 -19.95 56.60 -14.67
C ASP A 201 -20.54 57.33 -13.46
N LEU A 202 -19.73 58.19 -12.82
CA LEU A 202 -20.17 59.06 -11.74
C LEU A 202 -21.10 60.16 -12.25
N GLU A 203 -20.75 60.83 -13.36
CA GLU A 203 -21.57 61.90 -13.95
C GLU A 203 -22.98 61.42 -14.33
N LYS A 204 -23.09 60.21 -14.88
CA LYS A 204 -24.36 59.58 -15.28
C LYS A 204 -25.26 59.22 -14.10
N ILE A 205 -24.76 59.25 -12.88
CA ILE A 205 -25.49 58.85 -11.66
C ILE A 205 -25.66 60.03 -10.72
N LEU A 206 -24.80 61.03 -10.81
CA LEU A 206 -24.83 62.22 -9.97
C LEU A 206 -26.20 62.89 -9.95
N ALA A 207 -26.87 62.99 -11.10
CA ALA A 207 -28.22 63.57 -11.19
C ALA A 207 -29.25 62.77 -10.37
N GLN A 208 -29.19 61.44 -10.39
CA GLN A 208 -30.09 60.59 -9.61
C GLN A 208 -29.71 60.58 -8.13
N LEU A 209 -28.41 60.59 -7.82
CA LEU A 209 -27.92 60.64 -6.45
C LEU A 209 -28.32 61.94 -5.74
N MET A 210 -28.24 63.08 -6.44
CA MET A 210 -28.68 64.39 -5.95
C MET A 210 -30.20 64.52 -5.86
N LEU A 211 -30.98 63.63 -6.48
CA LEU A 211 -32.44 63.61 -6.35
C LEU A 211 -32.89 62.85 -5.08
N ASP A 212 -32.11 61.84 -4.69
CA ASP A 212 -32.42 60.96 -3.57
C ASP A 212 -31.94 61.53 -2.21
N PHE A 213 -31.08 62.54 -2.21
CA PHE A 213 -30.53 63.23 -1.03
C PHE A 213 -30.92 64.71 -1.01
#